data_AF-A0A520WHU3-F1
#
_entry.id   AF-A0A520WHU3-F1
#
_cell.length_a   1.000
_cell.length_b   1.000
_cell.length_c   1.000
_cell.angle_alpha   90.00
_cell.angle_beta   90.00
_cell.angle_gamma   90.00
#
_symmetry.space_group_name_H-M   'P 1'
#
loop_
_entity.id
_entity.type
_entity.pdbx_description
1 polymer ?
#
loop_
_entity_poly.entity_id
_entity_poly.type
_entity_poly.pdbx_seq_one_letter_code
_entity_poly.pdbx_strand_id
1 'polypeptide(L)'
;MNEILKSQLDEINSGANRPKNVDQTSVKKLGVLGSGLMGHGITYVSALSEIEVVMTDSSQENADKGFSRIEDILHDSVELGRISQKNADKILNRITTTDNYNRLQDCDLIIEAVFEDRDLKRKVTTQAERIMDQNGIFASNTSTLPITSLAEKSIRPKKFIGIHFFSPVHKMKLVEIIKGKRTDDETIAKAFDYVLTIGKIPIVVNDSRGFYTSRVFSTYTNEGLALLAEGNHPQEIESAGKKAGMPVGPLAVIDEINLGLVARIRNQTREDLATEGKELPLLPSDRVIDIMTKTVNRLGRANGGGFYEYPENQKKYLWPQLQTHFPPAKNPLGQDEMIERILFIQAIETIRAYEENVVTSVADANIGSIFGWGFDSNKGGTLQFVNNYGIQEFEKKSIQLEKKYGERFKPPKMLKEMSSKKEMF
;
A
#
# COMPACT_ATOMS: atom_id res chain seq x y z
N MET A 1 -19.41 8.20 8.12
CA MET A 1 -19.30 6.75 7.90
C MET A 1 -20.69 6.17 8.05
N ASN A 2 -21.20 5.46 7.03
CA ASN A 2 -22.53 4.83 7.10
C ASN A 2 -22.52 3.63 8.08
N GLU A 3 -23.68 3.12 8.47
CA GLU A 3 -23.80 2.05 9.48
C GLU A 3 -23.11 0.75 9.06
N ILE A 4 -23.17 0.40 7.76
CA ILE A 4 -22.50 -0.78 7.20
C ILE A 4 -20.98 -0.71 7.42
N LEU A 5 -20.36 0.42 7.05
CA LEU A 5 -18.92 0.61 7.23
C LEU A 5 -18.51 0.62 8.70
N LYS A 6 -19.34 1.21 9.57
CA LYS A 6 -19.09 1.17 11.01
C LYS A 6 -19.11 -0.27 11.52
N SER A 7 -20.11 -1.05 11.13
CA SER A 7 -20.20 -2.48 11.48
C SER A 7 -19.01 -3.29 10.99
N GLN A 8 -18.57 -3.07 9.74
CA GLN A 8 -17.39 -3.76 9.17
C GLN A 8 -16.09 -3.36 9.89
N LEU A 9 -15.96 -2.10 10.29
CA LEU A 9 -14.81 -1.64 11.07
C LEU A 9 -14.81 -2.23 12.48
N ASP A 10 -15.97 -2.27 13.14
CA ASP A 10 -16.13 -2.87 14.47
C ASP A 10 -15.84 -4.38 14.42
N GLU A 11 -16.27 -5.07 13.36
CA GLU A 11 -15.95 -6.48 13.08
C GLU A 11 -14.43 -6.71 13.00
N ILE A 12 -13.72 -5.92 12.20
CA ILE A 12 -12.26 -6.02 12.08
C ILE A 12 -11.57 -5.77 13.42
N ASN A 13 -11.95 -4.70 14.13
CA ASN A 13 -11.35 -4.33 15.41
C ASN A 13 -11.64 -5.36 16.52
N SER A 14 -12.74 -6.10 16.41
CA SER A 14 -13.06 -7.22 17.32
C SER A 14 -12.20 -8.47 17.07
N GLY A 15 -11.35 -8.46 16.04
CA GLY A 15 -10.49 -9.58 15.69
C GLY A 15 -11.18 -10.66 14.88
N ALA A 16 -12.19 -10.34 14.07
CA ALA A 16 -12.93 -11.33 13.28
C ALA A 16 -12.02 -12.18 12.37
N ASN A 17 -10.99 -11.56 11.77
CA ASN A 17 -10.00 -12.21 10.90
C ASN A 17 -8.70 -12.60 11.62
N ARG A 18 -8.65 -12.48 12.95
CA ARG A 18 -7.57 -13.01 13.78
C ARG A 18 -7.76 -14.53 13.96
N PRO A 19 -6.71 -15.37 13.87
CA PRO A 19 -6.82 -16.79 14.19
C PRO A 19 -7.40 -17.03 15.60
N LYS A 20 -8.47 -17.83 15.68
CA LYS A 20 -9.28 -17.99 16.91
C LYS A 20 -8.68 -18.92 17.96
N ASN A 21 -7.79 -19.82 17.57
CA ASN A 21 -7.21 -20.86 18.44
C ASN A 21 -5.82 -20.47 18.99
N VAL A 22 -5.49 -19.17 18.97
CA VAL A 22 -4.22 -18.65 19.49
C VAL A 22 -4.55 -17.64 20.59
N ASP A 23 -3.96 -17.81 21.77
CA ASP A 23 -4.13 -16.86 22.88
C ASP A 23 -3.68 -15.45 22.48
N GLN A 24 -4.19 -14.45 23.18
CA GLN A 24 -3.76 -13.06 22.96
C GLN A 24 -2.26 -12.93 23.21
N THR A 25 -1.57 -12.29 22.29
CA THR A 25 -0.11 -12.08 22.34
C THR A 25 0.20 -10.60 22.52
N SER A 26 1.45 -10.29 22.84
CA SER A 26 1.97 -8.93 22.85
C SER A 26 3.39 -8.89 22.28
N VAL A 27 3.75 -7.74 21.73
CA VAL A 27 5.14 -7.43 21.33
C VAL A 27 5.74 -6.60 22.45
N LYS A 28 6.85 -7.09 22.99
CA LYS A 28 7.57 -6.38 24.08
C LYS A 28 8.67 -5.51 23.53
N LYS A 29 9.41 -6.02 22.54
CA LYS A 29 10.57 -5.35 21.96
C LYS A 29 10.57 -5.53 20.45
N LEU A 30 10.47 -4.41 19.75
CA LEU A 30 10.43 -4.34 18.30
C LEU A 30 11.81 -4.01 17.73
N GLY A 31 12.28 -4.78 16.75
CA GLY A 31 13.36 -4.35 15.87
C GLY A 31 12.81 -3.73 14.59
N VAL A 32 13.36 -2.61 14.13
CA VAL A 32 13.05 -2.00 12.82
C VAL A 32 14.32 -1.93 11.99
N LEU A 33 14.33 -2.55 10.81
CA LEU A 33 15.49 -2.55 9.92
C LEU A 33 15.34 -1.49 8.83
N GLY A 34 16.18 -0.47 8.85
CA GLY A 34 16.11 0.72 8.02
C GLY A 34 15.48 1.89 8.78
N SER A 35 16.14 3.06 8.78
CA SER A 35 15.70 4.27 9.49
C SER A 35 15.07 5.32 8.56
N GLY A 36 14.81 4.95 7.30
CA GLY A 36 14.28 5.83 6.26
C GLY A 36 12.81 6.25 6.46
N LEU A 37 12.13 6.59 5.35
CA LEU A 37 10.77 7.15 5.38
C LEU A 37 9.76 6.26 6.14
N MET A 38 9.80 4.94 5.93
CA MET A 38 8.91 4.01 6.62
C MET A 38 9.42 3.66 8.02
N GLY A 39 10.73 3.40 8.13
CA GLY A 39 11.40 2.98 9.36
C GLY A 39 11.16 3.91 10.55
N HIS A 40 11.47 5.21 10.41
CA HIS A 40 11.25 6.17 11.51
C HIS A 40 9.77 6.26 11.91
N GLY A 41 8.86 6.14 10.94
CA GLY A 41 7.42 6.18 11.18
C GLY A 41 6.92 4.96 11.95
N ILE A 42 7.39 3.76 11.61
CA ILE A 42 7.08 2.50 12.32
C ILE A 42 7.65 2.56 13.74
N THR A 43 8.90 3.00 13.88
CA THR A 43 9.55 3.21 15.18
C THR A 43 8.74 4.18 16.06
N TYR A 44 8.34 5.32 15.50
CA TYR A 44 7.56 6.33 16.22
C TYR A 44 6.22 5.80 16.72
N VAL A 45 5.39 5.19 15.86
CA VAL A 45 4.06 4.71 16.27
C VAL A 45 4.14 3.57 17.29
N SER A 46 5.21 2.77 17.24
CA SER A 46 5.42 1.68 18.19
C SER A 46 5.85 2.19 19.56
N ALA A 47 6.81 3.13 19.59
CA ALA A 47 7.27 3.76 20.82
C ALA A 47 6.16 4.59 21.49
N LEU A 48 5.27 5.20 20.70
CA LEU A 48 4.07 5.88 21.18
C LEU A 48 3.12 4.93 21.93
N SER A 49 3.03 3.68 21.48
CA SER A 49 2.27 2.59 22.12
C SER A 49 3.07 1.82 23.18
N GLU A 50 4.09 2.48 23.75
CA GLU A 50 4.88 1.98 24.88
C GLU A 50 5.70 0.71 24.61
N ILE A 51 5.95 0.37 23.34
CA ILE A 51 6.83 -0.72 22.92
C ILE A 51 8.28 -0.23 22.91
N GLU A 52 9.21 -1.02 23.45
CA GLU A 52 10.65 -0.74 23.29
C GLU A 52 11.09 -1.01 21.85
N VAL A 53 11.82 -0.09 21.23
CA VAL A 53 12.20 -0.20 19.82
C VAL A 53 13.70 -0.09 19.61
N VAL A 54 14.27 -1.02 18.85
CA VAL A 54 15.63 -0.94 18.31
C VAL A 54 15.52 -0.64 16.81
N MET A 55 15.83 0.60 16.43
CA MET A 55 15.86 1.01 15.02
C MET A 55 17.28 0.93 14.49
N THR A 56 17.47 0.19 13.40
CA THR A 56 18.78 -0.02 12.80
C THR A 56 18.89 0.61 11.42
N ASP A 57 20.12 0.96 11.02
CA ASP A 57 20.45 1.29 9.63
C ASP A 57 21.87 0.79 9.28
N SER A 58 22.29 1.02 8.05
CA SER A 58 23.61 0.70 7.50
C SER A 58 24.77 1.45 8.15
N SER A 59 24.51 2.58 8.82
CA SER A 59 25.47 3.35 9.60
C SER A 59 24.77 4.04 10.77
N GLN A 60 25.50 4.30 11.86
CA GLN A 60 24.99 5.06 13.00
C GLN A 60 24.44 6.43 12.56
N GLU A 61 25.14 7.12 11.64
CA GLU A 61 24.70 8.41 11.09
C GLU A 61 23.30 8.35 10.46
N ASN A 62 23.01 7.31 9.67
CA ASN A 62 21.68 7.15 9.09
C ASN A 62 20.63 6.80 10.15
N ALA A 63 20.98 5.97 11.13
CA ALA A 63 20.09 5.64 12.24
C ALA A 63 19.70 6.91 13.01
N ASP A 64 20.67 7.78 13.30
CA ASP A 64 20.47 9.05 14.01
C ASP A 64 19.65 10.04 13.17
N LYS A 65 19.86 10.13 11.85
CA LYS A 65 18.99 10.93 10.96
C LYS A 65 17.52 10.48 11.02
N GLY A 66 17.28 9.17 11.14
CA GLY A 66 15.94 8.65 11.34
C GLY A 66 15.36 9.03 12.70
N PHE A 67 16.19 9.01 13.75
CA PHE A 67 15.81 9.44 15.10
C PHE A 67 15.43 10.92 15.14
N SER A 68 16.23 11.80 14.54
CA SER A 68 15.94 13.24 14.53
C SER A 68 14.60 13.59 13.88
N ARG A 69 14.16 12.83 12.87
CA ARG A 69 12.80 13.01 12.31
C ARG A 69 11.70 12.70 13.33
N ILE A 70 11.95 11.76 14.24
CA ILE A 70 11.01 11.44 15.33
C ILE A 70 11.04 12.56 16.37
N GLU A 71 12.22 13.10 16.68
CA GLU A 71 12.38 14.28 17.55
C GLU A 71 11.58 15.47 16.99
N ASP A 72 11.70 15.77 15.69
CA ASP A 72 10.95 16.85 15.03
C ASP A 72 9.43 16.67 15.15
N ILE A 73 8.93 15.46 14.89
CA ILE A 73 7.49 15.14 15.01
C ILE A 73 6.97 15.35 16.44
N LEU A 74 7.76 14.95 17.44
CA LEU A 74 7.42 15.10 18.84
C LEU A 74 7.52 16.55 19.29
N HIS A 75 8.55 17.27 18.85
CA HIS A 75 8.74 18.70 19.10
C HIS A 75 7.53 19.49 18.59
N ASP A 76 7.15 19.32 17.32
CA ASP A 76 5.96 19.94 16.74
C ASP A 76 4.69 19.61 17.55
N SER A 77 4.57 18.38 18.04
CA SER A 77 3.43 17.95 18.86
C SER A 77 3.41 18.60 20.25
N VAL A 78 4.58 18.88 20.84
CA VAL A 78 4.73 19.63 22.10
C VAL A 78 4.40 21.10 21.89
N GLU A 79 4.93 21.74 20.84
CA GLU A 79 4.64 23.14 20.51
C GLU A 79 3.15 23.38 20.27
N LEU A 80 2.48 22.41 19.62
CA LEU A 80 1.03 22.44 19.40
C LEU A 80 0.21 22.05 20.63
N GLY A 81 0.85 21.76 21.78
CA GLY A 81 0.18 21.39 23.04
C GLY A 81 -0.55 20.05 23.01
N ARG A 82 -0.24 19.16 22.05
CA ARG A 82 -0.89 17.85 21.91
C ARG A 82 -0.33 16.82 22.91
N ILE A 83 0.93 16.98 23.30
CA ILE A 83 1.61 16.17 24.31
C ILE A 83 2.47 17.06 25.21
N SER A 84 2.82 16.59 26.40
CA SER A 84 3.79 17.26 27.28
C SER A 84 5.23 16.88 26.93
N GLN A 85 6.20 17.75 27.23
CA GLN A 85 7.62 17.45 27.06
C GLN A 85 8.01 16.14 27.77
N LYS A 86 7.54 15.94 29.00
CA LYS A 86 7.78 14.72 29.77
C LYS A 86 7.30 13.45 29.04
N ASN A 87 6.19 13.52 28.31
CA ASN A 87 5.69 12.39 27.54
C ASN A 87 6.50 12.19 26.26
N ALA A 88 6.92 13.27 25.59
CA ALA A 88 7.85 13.20 24.45
C ALA A 88 9.17 12.51 24.85
N ASP A 89 9.78 12.92 25.97
CA ASP A 89 11.03 12.34 26.47
C ASP A 89 10.87 10.84 26.78
N LYS A 90 9.73 10.43 27.35
CA LYS A 90 9.42 9.00 27.57
C LYS A 90 9.33 8.20 26.28
N ILE A 91 8.79 8.78 25.21
CA ILE A 91 8.71 8.12 23.90
C ILE A 91 10.12 7.96 23.32
N LEU A 92 10.91 9.04 23.32
CA LEU A 92 12.29 9.03 22.84
C LEU A 92 13.16 8.02 23.60
N ASN A 93 13.03 7.95 24.93
CA ASN A 93 13.79 7.02 25.78
C ASN A 93 13.49 5.52 25.52
N ARG A 94 12.42 5.18 24.80
CA ARG A 94 12.12 3.79 24.40
C ARG A 94 12.83 3.38 23.11
N ILE A 95 13.44 4.32 22.40
CA ILE A 95 14.04 4.10 21.09
C ILE A 95 15.56 4.02 21.25
N THR A 96 16.13 2.92 20.78
CA THR A 96 17.58 2.77 20.61
C THR A 96 17.91 2.78 19.12
N THR A 97 18.72 3.73 18.67
CA THR A 97 19.25 3.76 17.29
C THR A 97 20.66 3.19 17.21
N THR A 98 20.92 2.35 16.22
CA THR A 98 22.23 1.71 16.09
C THR A 98 22.52 1.15 14.70
N ASP A 99 23.77 0.99 14.32
CA ASP A 99 24.20 0.14 13.19
C ASP A 99 24.56 -1.30 13.59
N ASN A 100 24.53 -1.60 14.90
CA ASN A 100 24.94 -2.89 15.43
C ASN A 100 23.75 -3.85 15.57
N TYR A 101 23.68 -4.83 14.67
CA TYR A 101 22.65 -5.88 14.66
C TYR A 101 22.57 -6.68 15.97
N ASN A 102 23.63 -6.77 16.77
CA ASN A 102 23.58 -7.48 18.07
C ASN A 102 22.55 -6.86 19.04
N ARG A 103 22.18 -5.59 18.86
CA ARG A 103 21.13 -4.95 19.66
C ARG A 103 19.73 -5.48 19.38
N LEU A 104 19.54 -6.22 18.28
CA LEU A 104 18.30 -6.92 17.95
C LEU A 104 18.04 -8.15 18.83
N GLN A 105 18.98 -8.53 19.70
CA GLN A 105 18.77 -9.57 20.70
C GLN A 105 17.49 -9.27 21.51
N ASP A 106 16.71 -10.32 21.77
CA ASP A 106 15.43 -10.30 22.49
C ASP A 106 14.30 -9.52 21.78
N CYS A 107 14.51 -9.02 20.56
CA CYS A 107 13.41 -8.49 19.76
C CYS A 107 12.49 -9.65 19.37
N ASP A 108 11.25 -9.59 19.83
CA ASP A 108 10.25 -10.64 19.65
C ASP A 108 9.32 -10.39 18.44
N LEU A 109 9.48 -9.23 17.82
CA LEU A 109 9.06 -8.89 16.46
C LEU A 109 10.18 -8.08 15.79
N ILE A 110 10.50 -8.38 14.53
CA ILE A 110 11.33 -7.51 13.67
C ILE A 110 10.52 -7.13 12.44
N ILE A 111 10.55 -5.84 12.06
CA ILE A 111 9.95 -5.34 10.82
C ILE A 111 11.06 -4.77 9.92
N GLU A 112 11.22 -5.37 8.76
CA GLU A 112 12.13 -4.92 7.73
C GLU A 112 11.50 -3.81 6.88
N ALA A 113 12.14 -2.65 6.82
CA ALA A 113 11.74 -1.45 6.09
C ALA A 113 12.90 -0.83 5.28
N VAL A 114 13.73 -1.69 4.68
CA VAL A 114 14.81 -1.31 3.76
C VAL A 114 14.29 -1.16 2.32
N PHE A 115 15.18 -0.79 1.39
CA PHE A 115 14.84 -0.61 -0.02
C PHE A 115 14.16 -1.85 -0.63
N GLU A 116 13.33 -1.60 -1.65
CA GLU A 116 12.59 -2.64 -2.40
C GLU A 116 13.53 -3.43 -3.34
N ASP A 117 14.50 -4.13 -2.75
CA ASP A 117 15.53 -4.93 -3.40
C ASP A 117 15.58 -6.33 -2.77
N ARG A 118 15.46 -7.37 -3.60
CA ARG A 118 15.33 -8.77 -3.14
C ARG A 118 16.59 -9.27 -2.44
N ASP A 119 17.77 -8.89 -2.91
CA ASP A 119 19.04 -9.37 -2.37
C ASP A 119 19.36 -8.70 -1.04
N LEU A 120 19.08 -7.40 -0.94
CA LEU A 120 19.19 -6.65 0.31
C LEU A 120 18.22 -7.21 1.36
N LYS A 121 16.93 -7.37 1.02
CA LYS A 121 15.91 -7.92 1.94
C LYS A 121 16.29 -9.33 2.42
N ARG A 122 16.80 -10.18 1.52
CA ARG A 122 17.33 -11.50 1.87
C ARG A 122 18.48 -11.43 2.87
N LYS A 123 19.45 -10.55 2.61
CA LYS A 123 20.64 -10.37 3.47
C LYS A 123 20.23 -9.94 4.88
N VAL A 124 19.41 -8.90 5.00
CA VAL A 124 19.01 -8.36 6.31
C VAL A 124 18.10 -9.34 7.07
N THR A 125 17.21 -10.05 6.38
CA THR A 125 16.39 -11.12 6.97
C THR A 125 17.28 -12.19 7.62
N THR A 126 18.23 -12.74 6.86
CA THR A 126 19.09 -13.83 7.34
C THR A 126 19.96 -13.38 8.51
N GLN A 127 20.46 -12.15 8.50
CA GLN A 127 21.28 -11.60 9.57
C GLN A 127 20.47 -11.38 10.85
N ALA A 128 19.29 -10.76 10.75
CA ALA A 128 18.43 -10.46 11.88
C ALA A 128 17.85 -11.72 12.53
N GLU A 129 17.39 -12.69 11.72
CA GLU A 129 16.82 -13.95 12.23
C GLU A 129 17.82 -14.80 13.04
N ARG A 130 19.13 -14.58 12.90
CA ARG A 130 20.14 -15.29 13.71
C ARG A 130 20.32 -14.69 15.11
N ILE A 131 19.89 -13.46 15.32
CA ILE A 131 20.18 -12.67 16.53
C ILE A 131 18.92 -12.44 17.37
N MET A 132 17.78 -12.23 16.72
CA MET A 132 16.50 -11.97 17.37
C MET A 132 16.05 -13.13 18.27
N ASP A 133 15.02 -12.90 19.08
CA ASP A 133 14.39 -13.94 19.91
C ASP A 133 14.07 -15.19 19.05
N GLN A 134 14.40 -16.39 19.54
CA GLN A 134 14.18 -17.66 18.84
C GLN A 134 12.68 -17.94 18.57
N ASN A 135 11.80 -17.42 19.42
CA ASN A 135 10.35 -17.50 19.29
C ASN A 135 9.73 -16.26 18.64
N GLY A 136 10.54 -15.25 18.32
CA GLY A 136 10.11 -14.03 17.67
C GLY A 136 9.72 -14.22 16.20
N ILE A 137 8.93 -13.27 15.68
CA ILE A 137 8.47 -13.26 14.29
C ILE A 137 9.17 -12.18 13.45
N PHE A 138 9.43 -12.49 12.19
CA PHE A 138 10.03 -11.57 11.24
C PHE A 138 8.97 -11.10 10.23
N ALA A 139 8.88 -9.80 10.03
CA ALA A 139 7.96 -9.17 9.12
C ALA A 139 8.70 -8.35 8.06
N SER A 140 8.18 -8.34 6.83
CA SER A 140 8.60 -7.38 5.81
C SER A 140 7.51 -6.33 5.58
N ASN A 141 7.92 -5.06 5.49
CA ASN A 141 7.08 -3.93 5.09
C ASN A 141 7.09 -3.71 3.56
N THR A 142 7.56 -4.69 2.77
CA THR A 142 7.52 -4.59 1.30
C THR A 142 6.10 -4.27 0.80
N SER A 143 6.01 -3.59 -0.34
CA SER A 143 4.73 -3.15 -0.92
C SER A 143 4.33 -3.93 -2.17
N THR A 144 5.29 -4.66 -2.76
CA THR A 144 5.11 -5.32 -4.06
C THR A 144 5.68 -6.73 -4.14
N LEU A 145 6.71 -7.06 -3.36
CA LEU A 145 7.37 -8.35 -3.43
C LEU A 145 6.55 -9.40 -2.65
N PRO A 146 6.23 -10.56 -3.27
CA PRO A 146 5.50 -11.61 -2.57
C PRO A 146 6.24 -12.11 -1.32
N ILE A 147 5.53 -12.19 -0.20
CA ILE A 147 6.04 -12.66 1.10
C ILE A 147 6.52 -14.10 1.00
N THR A 148 5.82 -14.94 0.25
CA THR A 148 6.20 -16.34 0.01
C THR A 148 7.58 -16.44 -0.63
N SER A 149 7.88 -15.56 -1.58
CA SER A 149 9.19 -15.51 -2.26
C SER A 149 10.30 -15.02 -1.32
N LEU A 150 10.03 -14.00 -0.50
CA LEU A 150 11.00 -13.52 0.49
C LEU A 150 11.29 -14.57 1.58
N ALA A 151 10.25 -15.31 2.00
CA ALA A 151 10.35 -16.34 3.03
C ALA A 151 11.18 -17.56 2.61
N GLU A 152 11.46 -17.79 1.32
CA GLU A 152 12.29 -18.92 0.86
C GLU A 152 13.70 -18.92 1.45
N LYS A 153 14.18 -17.76 1.88
CA LYS A 153 15.50 -17.58 2.47
C LYS A 153 15.47 -17.31 3.97
N SER A 154 14.28 -17.25 4.56
CA SER A 154 14.11 -17.25 6.01
C SER A 154 14.57 -18.60 6.57
N ILE A 155 15.27 -18.58 7.71
CA ILE A 155 15.59 -19.79 8.47
C ILE A 155 14.40 -20.28 9.31
N ARG A 156 13.34 -19.47 9.40
CA ARG A 156 12.11 -19.70 10.18
C ARG A 156 10.85 -19.30 9.39
N PRO A 157 10.61 -19.84 8.18
CA PRO A 157 9.56 -19.37 7.27
C PRO A 157 8.13 -19.49 7.80
N LYS A 158 7.88 -20.26 8.86
CA LYS A 158 6.60 -20.27 9.57
C LYS A 158 6.34 -18.99 10.36
N LYS A 159 7.41 -18.37 10.84
CA LYS A 159 7.46 -17.11 11.60
C LYS A 159 7.78 -15.90 10.73
N PHE A 160 7.60 -16.02 9.41
CA PHE A 160 7.81 -14.94 8.44
C PHE A 160 6.46 -14.45 7.89
N ILE A 161 6.24 -13.14 7.89
CA ILE A 161 4.95 -12.52 7.51
C ILE A 161 5.16 -11.18 6.80
N GLY A 162 4.14 -10.65 6.13
CA GLY A 162 4.11 -9.24 5.72
C GLY A 162 3.37 -8.39 6.75
N ILE A 163 3.93 -7.23 7.09
CA ILE A 163 3.24 -6.17 7.85
C ILE A 163 3.46 -4.87 7.07
N HIS A 164 2.56 -4.59 6.13
CA HIS A 164 2.67 -3.50 5.18
C HIS A 164 1.96 -2.25 5.70
N PHE A 165 2.77 -1.24 6.06
CA PHE A 165 2.35 0.09 6.44
C PHE A 165 2.24 1.02 5.24
N PHE A 166 1.42 2.05 5.38
CA PHE A 166 1.21 3.07 4.35
C PHE A 166 1.85 4.39 4.77
N SER A 167 2.49 5.09 3.82
CA SER A 167 3.14 6.37 4.07
C SER A 167 2.14 7.54 4.01
N PRO A 168 2.22 8.54 4.91
CA PRO A 168 3.07 8.58 6.12
C PRO A 168 2.51 7.71 7.25
N VAL A 169 3.36 6.88 7.87
CA VAL A 169 2.95 5.84 8.85
C VAL A 169 2.15 6.40 10.03
N HIS A 170 2.50 7.57 10.54
CA HIS A 170 1.79 8.19 11.67
C HIS A 170 0.40 8.74 11.32
N LYS A 171 0.11 8.97 10.03
CA LYS A 171 -1.20 9.50 9.56
C LYS A 171 -2.11 8.41 9.02
N MET A 172 -1.54 7.42 8.33
CA MET A 172 -2.31 6.33 7.74
C MET A 172 -2.78 5.35 8.81
N LYS A 173 -4.02 4.89 8.73
CA LYS A 173 -4.64 4.03 9.76
C LYS A 173 -4.53 2.55 9.46
N LEU A 174 -4.57 2.17 8.18
CA LEU A 174 -4.54 0.77 7.76
C LEU A 174 -3.14 0.18 7.91
N VAL A 175 -3.08 -1.10 8.27
CA VAL A 175 -1.91 -1.96 8.06
C VAL A 175 -2.40 -3.27 7.44
N GLU A 176 -1.77 -3.67 6.34
CA GLU A 176 -2.09 -4.90 5.63
C GLU A 176 -1.17 -6.02 6.14
N ILE A 177 -1.75 -7.08 6.69
CA ILE A 177 -1.05 -8.26 7.20
C ILE A 177 -1.11 -9.34 6.13
N ILE A 178 0.05 -9.76 5.62
CA ILE A 178 0.13 -10.65 4.47
C ILE A 178 0.58 -12.05 4.90
N LYS A 179 -0.31 -13.02 4.72
CA LYS A 179 -0.05 -14.44 4.97
C LYS A 179 0.71 -15.05 3.79
N GLY A 180 1.99 -15.33 4.00
CA GLY A 180 2.77 -16.16 3.09
C GLY A 180 2.32 -17.62 3.14
N LYS A 181 2.69 -18.42 2.12
CA LYS A 181 2.26 -19.83 2.00
C LYS A 181 2.61 -20.71 3.21
N ARG A 182 3.68 -20.37 3.94
CA ARG A 182 4.18 -21.13 5.09
C ARG A 182 3.90 -20.46 6.44
N THR A 183 3.40 -19.23 6.46
CA THR A 183 3.14 -18.46 7.67
C THR A 183 2.12 -19.19 8.55
N ASP A 184 2.46 -19.41 9.82
CA ASP A 184 1.57 -20.08 10.78
C ASP A 184 0.59 -19.12 11.47
N ASP A 185 -0.46 -19.70 12.05
CA ASP A 185 -1.55 -18.93 12.67
C ASP A 185 -1.09 -18.13 13.90
N GLU A 186 -0.10 -18.62 14.66
CA GLU A 186 0.49 -17.87 15.77
C GLU A 186 1.17 -16.58 15.29
N THR A 187 1.84 -16.63 14.15
CA THR A 187 2.50 -15.48 13.54
C THR A 187 1.50 -14.44 13.06
N ILE A 188 0.40 -14.89 12.44
CA ILE A 188 -0.68 -14.01 12.01
C ILE A 188 -1.33 -13.36 13.24
N ALA A 189 -1.64 -14.14 14.28
CA ALA A 189 -2.22 -13.63 15.52
C ALA A 189 -1.33 -12.58 16.18
N LYS A 190 -0.01 -12.82 16.26
CA LYS A 190 0.93 -11.85 16.84
C LYS A 190 1.08 -10.57 16.02
N ALA A 191 1.11 -10.66 14.70
CA ALA A 191 1.09 -9.48 13.84
C ALA A 191 -0.22 -8.69 14.02
N PHE A 192 -1.36 -9.38 14.12
CA PHE A 192 -2.67 -8.77 14.31
C PHE A 192 -2.77 -8.02 15.64
N ASP A 193 -2.36 -8.68 16.73
CA ASP A 193 -2.35 -8.08 18.08
C ASP A 193 -1.42 -6.86 18.14
N TYR A 194 -0.25 -6.94 17.50
CA TYR A 194 0.67 -5.81 17.38
C TYR A 194 0.01 -4.62 16.67
N VAL A 195 -0.63 -4.84 15.52
CA VAL A 195 -1.28 -3.78 14.74
C VAL A 195 -2.39 -3.10 15.54
N LEU A 196 -3.21 -3.87 16.27
CA LEU A 196 -4.20 -3.31 17.19
C LEU A 196 -3.55 -2.50 18.33
N THR A 197 -2.47 -3.01 18.92
CA THR A 197 -1.73 -2.34 20.01
C THR A 197 -1.20 -0.97 19.59
N ILE A 198 -0.75 -0.83 18.33
CA ILE A 198 -0.29 0.45 17.79
C ILE A 198 -1.43 1.36 17.28
N GLY A 199 -2.68 1.04 17.59
CA GLY A 199 -3.86 1.83 17.24
C GLY A 199 -4.15 1.88 15.73
N LYS A 200 -3.70 0.87 14.98
CA LYS A 200 -3.92 0.74 13.54
C LYS A 200 -5.03 -0.28 13.26
N ILE A 201 -5.54 -0.24 12.03
CA ILE A 201 -6.61 -1.12 11.54
C ILE A 201 -5.95 -2.28 10.76
N PRO A 202 -5.94 -3.51 11.28
CA PRO A 202 -5.41 -4.67 10.57
C PRO A 202 -6.40 -5.18 9.52
N ILE A 203 -5.92 -5.50 8.32
CA ILE A 203 -6.61 -6.41 7.40
C ILE A 203 -5.71 -7.60 7.11
N VAL A 204 -6.28 -8.79 6.94
CA VAL A 204 -5.50 -10.00 6.64
C VAL A 204 -5.74 -10.42 5.21
N VAL A 205 -4.66 -10.59 4.46
CA VAL A 205 -4.69 -10.97 3.05
C VAL A 205 -3.74 -12.13 2.79
N ASN A 206 -4.06 -12.95 1.81
CA ASN A 206 -3.13 -13.95 1.31
C ASN A 206 -2.10 -13.32 0.39
N ASP A 207 -0.91 -13.91 0.36
CA ASP A 207 0.19 -13.42 -0.44
C ASP A 207 -0.11 -13.48 -1.95
N SER A 208 0.13 -12.35 -2.61
CA SER A 208 0.08 -12.18 -4.06
C SER A 208 0.95 -10.98 -4.42
N ARG A 209 1.30 -10.82 -5.69
CA ARG A 209 2.10 -9.67 -6.13
C ARG A 209 1.30 -8.39 -5.94
N GLY A 210 1.83 -7.46 -5.13
CA GLY A 210 1.13 -6.25 -4.73
C GLY A 210 -0.04 -6.46 -3.75
N PHE A 211 -0.18 -7.68 -3.21
CA PHE A 211 -1.18 -8.04 -2.21
C PHE A 211 -2.61 -7.67 -2.63
N TYR A 212 -3.41 -7.12 -1.72
CA TYR A 212 -4.70 -6.54 -2.06
C TYR A 212 -4.54 -5.05 -2.38
N THR A 213 -3.93 -4.29 -1.47
CA THR A 213 -3.99 -2.82 -1.53
C THR A 213 -3.21 -2.24 -2.69
N SER A 214 -1.90 -2.51 -2.80
CA SER A 214 -1.05 -1.98 -3.88
C SER A 214 -1.53 -2.47 -5.25
N ARG A 215 -1.96 -3.72 -5.35
CA ARG A 215 -2.55 -4.33 -6.55
C ARG A 215 -3.72 -3.51 -7.06
N VAL A 216 -4.76 -3.33 -6.23
CA VAL A 216 -5.96 -2.58 -6.63
C VAL A 216 -5.66 -1.10 -6.84
N PHE A 217 -4.91 -0.47 -5.94
CA PHE A 217 -4.58 0.94 -6.06
C PHE A 217 -3.79 1.27 -7.35
N SER A 218 -2.91 0.37 -7.79
CA SER A 218 -2.17 0.55 -9.06
C SER A 218 -3.09 0.67 -10.28
N THR A 219 -4.30 0.13 -10.22
CA THR A 219 -5.27 0.25 -11.32
C THR A 219 -5.79 1.67 -11.46
N TYR A 220 -5.97 2.40 -10.36
CA TYR A 220 -6.36 3.81 -10.38
C TYR A 220 -5.30 4.68 -11.07
N THR A 221 -4.04 4.50 -10.67
CA THR A 221 -2.93 5.26 -11.21
C THR A 221 -2.70 4.91 -12.67
N ASN A 222 -2.68 3.62 -13.02
CA ASN A 222 -2.57 3.17 -14.40
C ASN A 222 -3.72 3.66 -15.28
N GLU A 223 -4.95 3.75 -14.78
CA GLU A 223 -6.07 4.26 -15.56
C GLU A 223 -5.96 5.77 -15.81
N GLY A 224 -5.44 6.55 -14.86
CA GLY A 224 -5.12 7.95 -15.09
C GLY A 224 -4.04 8.14 -16.17
N LEU A 225 -3.02 7.28 -16.17
CA LEU A 225 -2.01 7.25 -17.23
C LEU A 225 -2.60 6.80 -18.58
N ALA A 226 -3.52 5.83 -18.59
CA ALA A 226 -4.22 5.40 -19.80
C ALA A 226 -5.04 6.56 -20.40
N LEU A 227 -5.79 7.28 -19.56
CA LEU A 227 -6.53 8.47 -20.01
C LEU A 227 -5.61 9.53 -20.63
N LEU A 228 -4.41 9.74 -20.07
CA LEU A 228 -3.42 10.66 -20.65
C LEU A 228 -2.87 10.14 -21.98
N ALA A 229 -2.55 8.84 -22.07
CA ALA A 229 -2.10 8.19 -23.30
C ALA A 229 -3.13 8.29 -24.44
N GLU A 230 -4.40 8.28 -24.09
CA GLU A 230 -5.54 8.43 -24.99
C GLU A 230 -5.83 9.90 -25.37
N GLY A 231 -5.04 10.86 -24.88
CA GLY A 231 -5.12 12.28 -25.24
C GLY A 231 -6.17 13.08 -24.47
N ASN A 232 -6.56 12.65 -23.27
CA ASN A 232 -7.42 13.46 -22.40
C ASN A 232 -6.60 14.54 -21.68
N HIS A 233 -7.22 15.70 -21.45
CA HIS A 233 -6.52 16.83 -20.83
C HIS A 233 -6.12 16.49 -19.38
N PRO A 234 -4.85 16.70 -18.96
CA PRO A 234 -4.37 16.31 -17.62
C PRO A 234 -5.20 16.88 -16.46
N GLN A 235 -5.62 18.15 -16.58
CA GLN A 235 -6.49 18.80 -15.59
C GLN A 235 -7.86 18.11 -15.46
N GLU A 236 -8.42 17.60 -16.56
CA GLU A 236 -9.70 16.90 -16.56
C GLU A 236 -9.57 15.52 -15.91
N ILE A 237 -8.45 14.82 -16.15
CA ILE A 237 -8.13 13.54 -15.50
C ILE A 237 -8.03 13.71 -13.98
N GLU A 238 -7.34 14.76 -13.52
CA GLU A 238 -7.22 15.11 -12.11
C GLU A 238 -8.56 15.46 -11.46
N SER A 239 -9.38 16.22 -12.18
CA SER A 239 -10.75 16.56 -11.78
C SER A 239 -11.62 15.31 -11.65
N ALA A 240 -11.51 14.38 -12.61
CA ALA A 240 -12.25 13.12 -12.59
C ALA A 240 -11.88 12.26 -11.37
N GLY A 241 -10.59 12.12 -11.04
CA GLY A 241 -10.15 11.43 -9.82
C GLY A 241 -10.76 12.03 -8.55
N LYS A 242 -10.72 13.36 -8.42
CA LYS A 242 -11.31 14.05 -7.26
C LYS A 242 -12.84 13.94 -7.20
N LYS A 243 -13.53 14.07 -8.33
CA LYS A 243 -15.00 13.92 -8.41
C LYS A 243 -15.46 12.48 -8.21
N ALA A 244 -14.62 11.50 -8.55
CA ALA A 244 -14.83 10.11 -8.16
C ALA A 244 -14.75 9.91 -6.63
N GLY A 245 -14.20 10.89 -5.90
CA GLY A 245 -14.07 10.92 -4.45
C GLY A 245 -12.68 10.53 -3.95
N MET A 246 -11.69 10.41 -4.85
CA MET A 246 -10.31 10.12 -4.48
C MET A 246 -9.65 11.37 -3.86
N PRO A 247 -8.78 11.22 -2.85
CA PRO A 247 -8.15 12.35 -2.16
C PRO A 247 -7.18 13.14 -3.05
N VAL A 248 -6.53 12.45 -3.99
CA VAL A 248 -5.52 13.01 -4.91
C VAL A 248 -5.81 12.48 -6.31
N GLY A 249 -5.72 13.33 -7.33
CA GLY A 249 -5.87 12.90 -8.71
C GLY A 249 -4.75 11.96 -9.15
N PRO A 250 -4.96 11.18 -10.23
CA PRO A 250 -4.13 10.02 -10.49
C PRO A 250 -2.73 10.38 -10.98
N LEU A 251 -2.51 11.52 -11.64
CA LEU A 251 -1.17 11.95 -12.07
C LEU A 251 -0.40 12.52 -10.88
N ALA A 252 -1.07 13.37 -10.10
CA ALA A 252 -0.52 13.96 -8.89
C ALA A 252 -0.09 12.91 -7.87
N VAL A 253 -0.87 11.84 -7.66
CA VAL A 253 -0.50 10.80 -6.69
C VAL A 253 0.69 9.96 -7.17
N ILE A 254 0.83 9.74 -8.48
CA ILE A 254 2.00 9.05 -9.04
C ILE A 254 3.29 9.86 -8.82
N ASP A 255 3.22 11.19 -8.93
CA ASP A 255 4.36 12.04 -8.63
C ASP A 255 4.80 11.94 -7.17
N GLU A 256 3.87 11.74 -6.23
CA GLU A 256 4.21 11.51 -4.81
C GLU A 256 4.78 10.09 -4.59
N ILE A 257 4.32 9.08 -5.33
CA ILE A 257 4.82 7.69 -5.26
C ILE A 257 6.22 7.54 -5.84
N ASN A 258 6.55 8.31 -6.88
CA ASN A 258 7.70 8.18 -7.79
C ASN A 258 7.44 7.25 -8.98
N LEU A 259 7.30 7.84 -10.17
CA LEU A 259 7.11 7.15 -11.44
C LEU A 259 8.32 6.28 -11.84
N GLY A 260 9.53 6.65 -11.42
CA GLY A 260 10.72 5.82 -11.59
C GLY A 260 10.63 4.51 -10.80
N LEU A 261 10.10 4.55 -9.57
CA LEU A 261 9.79 3.35 -8.79
C LEU A 261 8.73 2.49 -9.48
N VAL A 262 7.64 3.10 -9.97
CA VAL A 262 6.59 2.41 -10.74
C VAL A 262 7.19 1.69 -11.96
N ALA A 263 8.06 2.36 -12.72
CA ALA A 263 8.75 1.77 -13.87
C ALA A 263 9.62 0.57 -13.50
N ARG A 264 10.39 0.67 -12.40
CA ARG A 264 11.22 -0.44 -11.89
C ARG A 264 10.39 -1.65 -11.48
N ILE A 265 9.32 -1.44 -10.69
CA ILE A 265 8.40 -2.51 -10.27
C ILE A 265 7.80 -3.22 -11.49
N ARG A 266 7.33 -2.46 -12.48
CA ARG A 266 6.77 -3.01 -13.71
C ARG A 266 7.78 -3.85 -14.49
N ASN A 267 8.99 -3.31 -14.70
CA ASN A 267 10.02 -4.01 -15.47
C ASN A 267 10.48 -5.28 -14.72
N GLN A 268 10.69 -5.21 -13.41
CA GLN A 268 11.00 -6.38 -12.59
C GLN A 268 9.88 -7.42 -12.64
N THR A 269 8.63 -6.99 -12.63
CA THR A 269 7.49 -7.92 -12.75
C THR A 269 7.47 -8.62 -14.10
N ARG A 270 7.83 -7.94 -15.19
CA ARG A 270 8.00 -8.58 -16.51
C ARG A 270 9.09 -9.64 -16.50
N GLU A 271 10.24 -9.31 -15.91
CA GLU A 271 11.36 -10.26 -15.79
C GLU A 271 10.96 -11.48 -14.95
N ASP A 272 10.36 -11.26 -13.78
CA ASP A 272 9.89 -12.33 -12.90
C ASP A 272 8.89 -13.25 -13.64
N LEU A 273 7.88 -12.69 -14.30
CA LEU A 273 6.86 -13.48 -15.02
C LEU A 273 7.47 -14.23 -16.23
N ALA A 274 8.43 -13.63 -16.93
CA ALA A 274 9.12 -14.28 -18.03
C ALA A 274 9.86 -15.55 -17.55
N THR A 275 10.43 -15.55 -16.33
CA THR A 275 11.04 -16.76 -15.74
C THR A 275 10.02 -17.87 -15.45
N GLU A 276 8.73 -17.51 -15.29
CA GLU A 276 7.61 -18.45 -15.13
C GLU A 276 6.96 -18.85 -16.47
N GLY A 277 7.48 -18.38 -17.61
CA GLY A 277 6.88 -18.58 -18.93
C GLY A 277 5.57 -17.81 -19.15
N LYS A 278 5.39 -16.69 -18.43
CA LYS A 278 4.23 -15.80 -18.52
C LYS A 278 4.67 -14.43 -19.02
N GLU A 279 3.74 -13.69 -19.61
CA GLU A 279 3.96 -12.30 -20.01
C GLU A 279 3.04 -11.37 -19.20
N LEU A 280 3.57 -10.23 -18.79
CA LEU A 280 2.74 -9.15 -18.25
C LEU A 280 2.06 -8.43 -19.43
N PRO A 281 0.72 -8.35 -19.48
CA PRO A 281 0.03 -7.64 -20.56
C PRO A 281 0.49 -6.19 -20.68
N LEU A 282 0.60 -5.70 -21.93
CA LEU A 282 0.87 -4.29 -22.19
C LEU A 282 -0.36 -3.45 -21.84
N LEU A 283 -0.15 -2.40 -21.05
CA LEU A 283 -1.20 -1.45 -20.68
C LEU A 283 -0.99 -0.12 -21.41
N PRO A 284 -2.07 0.65 -21.68
CA PRO A 284 -1.92 2.00 -22.24
C PRO A 284 -1.03 2.93 -21.39
N SER A 285 -0.99 2.68 -20.07
CA SER A 285 -0.10 3.40 -19.14
C SER A 285 1.38 3.21 -19.44
N ASP A 286 1.76 2.11 -20.10
CA ASP A 286 3.17 1.76 -20.33
C ASP A 286 3.92 2.79 -21.14
N ARG A 287 3.26 3.30 -22.18
CA ARG A 287 3.81 4.35 -23.04
C ARG A 287 4.09 5.62 -22.26
N VAL A 288 3.21 5.99 -21.33
CA VAL A 288 3.39 7.18 -20.49
C VAL A 288 4.56 6.98 -19.55
N ILE A 289 4.62 5.83 -18.87
CA ILE A 289 5.73 5.48 -17.97
C ILE A 289 7.06 5.54 -18.74
N ASP A 290 7.13 4.94 -19.92
CA ASP A 290 8.36 4.91 -20.72
C ASP A 290 8.77 6.31 -21.20
N ILE A 291 7.87 7.12 -21.74
CA ILE A 291 8.20 8.48 -22.18
C ILE A 291 8.69 9.32 -20.99
N MET A 292 7.93 9.32 -19.89
CA MET A 292 8.24 10.14 -18.72
C MET A 292 9.57 9.75 -18.09
N THR A 293 9.89 8.45 -18.02
CA THR A 293 11.11 7.97 -17.36
C THR A 293 12.33 7.90 -18.28
N LYS A 294 12.17 7.47 -19.54
CA LYS A 294 13.29 7.23 -20.48
C LYS A 294 13.57 8.41 -21.41
N THR A 295 12.56 9.19 -21.78
CA THR A 295 12.73 10.28 -22.75
C THR A 295 12.94 11.63 -22.08
N VAL A 296 12.13 11.95 -21.06
CA VAL A 296 12.13 13.29 -20.44
C VAL A 296 12.65 13.30 -19.01
N ASN A 297 12.95 12.12 -18.44
CA ASN A 297 13.52 11.91 -17.11
C ASN A 297 12.78 12.68 -15.98
N ARG A 298 11.45 12.65 -16.00
CA ARG A 298 10.58 13.24 -14.98
C ARG A 298 9.97 12.15 -14.12
N LEU A 299 10.60 11.89 -12.98
CA LEU A 299 10.32 10.70 -12.15
C LEU A 299 9.34 10.96 -11.00
N GLY A 300 8.91 12.21 -10.78
CA GLY A 300 8.02 12.59 -9.69
C GLY A 300 8.63 13.63 -8.76
N ARG A 301 7.89 13.97 -7.70
CA ARG A 301 8.19 15.09 -6.79
C ARG A 301 9.58 14.99 -6.15
N ALA A 302 9.95 13.80 -5.68
CA ALA A 302 11.25 13.56 -5.04
C ALA A 302 12.45 13.78 -5.99
N ASN A 303 12.21 13.82 -7.30
CA ASN A 303 13.22 14.03 -8.33
C ASN A 303 13.07 15.39 -9.04
N GLY A 304 12.42 16.36 -8.37
CA GLY A 304 12.27 17.73 -8.87
C GLY A 304 11.11 17.94 -9.83
N GLY A 305 10.39 16.89 -10.25
CA GLY A 305 9.26 17.04 -11.15
C GLY A 305 8.79 15.73 -11.79
N GLY A 306 7.49 15.68 -12.08
CA GLY A 306 6.82 14.57 -12.75
C GLY A 306 5.80 15.08 -13.74
N PHE A 307 4.53 14.70 -13.61
CA PHE A 307 3.43 15.34 -14.33
C PHE A 307 3.22 16.81 -13.89
N TYR A 308 3.67 17.14 -12.70
CA TYR A 308 3.67 18.49 -12.13
C TYR A 308 5.08 19.07 -12.01
N GLU A 309 5.13 20.40 -11.98
CA GLU A 309 6.22 21.19 -11.43
C GLU A 309 5.95 21.50 -9.95
N TYR A 310 7.00 21.46 -9.14
CA TYR A 310 6.96 21.65 -7.69
C TYR A 310 7.87 22.79 -7.24
N PRO A 311 7.60 24.05 -7.65
CA PRO A 311 8.39 25.19 -7.22
C PRO A 311 8.32 25.39 -5.69
N GLU A 312 9.44 25.80 -5.10
CA GLU A 312 9.47 26.19 -3.68
C GLU A 312 8.51 27.35 -3.41
N ASN A 313 7.78 27.28 -2.30
CA ASN A 313 6.87 28.32 -1.81
C ASN A 313 5.76 28.74 -2.79
N GLN A 314 5.45 27.92 -3.80
CA GLN A 314 4.41 28.19 -4.79
C GLN A 314 3.49 26.97 -4.95
N LYS A 315 2.29 27.19 -5.51
CA LYS A 315 1.39 26.09 -5.83
C LYS A 315 1.97 25.27 -6.98
N LYS A 316 1.93 23.94 -6.85
CA LYS A 316 2.26 23.04 -7.95
C LYS A 316 1.35 23.30 -9.16
N TYR A 317 1.89 23.12 -10.36
CA TYR A 317 1.15 23.28 -11.62
C TYR A 317 1.56 22.20 -12.62
N LEU A 318 0.70 21.91 -13.60
CA LEU A 318 0.97 20.88 -14.61
C LEU A 318 2.18 21.26 -15.44
N TRP A 319 3.03 20.27 -15.73
CA TRP A 319 4.23 20.46 -16.54
C TRP A 319 3.88 21.02 -17.94
N PRO A 320 4.38 22.20 -18.35
CA PRO A 320 3.94 22.85 -19.59
C PRO A 320 4.16 22.02 -20.87
N GLN A 321 5.20 21.19 -20.91
CA GLN A 321 5.53 20.36 -22.06
C GLN A 321 4.76 19.03 -22.07
N LEU A 322 3.91 18.75 -21.07
CA LEU A 322 3.18 17.49 -20.98
C LEU A 322 2.32 17.23 -22.23
N GLN A 323 1.65 18.26 -22.76
CA GLN A 323 0.82 18.15 -23.97
C GLN A 323 1.63 18.02 -25.26
N THR A 324 2.91 18.43 -25.26
CA THR A 324 3.81 18.17 -26.40
C THR A 324 4.09 16.66 -26.53
N HIS A 325 4.21 15.96 -25.40
CA HIS A 325 4.45 14.51 -25.37
C HIS A 325 3.16 13.69 -25.44
N PHE A 326 2.04 14.25 -24.95
CA PHE A 326 0.72 13.62 -24.94
C PHE A 326 -0.33 14.59 -25.54
N PRO A 327 -0.37 14.72 -26.88
CA PRO A 327 -1.25 15.69 -27.54
C PRO A 327 -2.72 15.35 -27.31
N PRO A 328 -3.60 16.35 -27.13
CA PRO A 328 -5.03 16.12 -26.96
C PRO A 328 -5.65 15.36 -28.13
N ALA A 329 -6.56 14.43 -27.83
CA ALA A 329 -7.35 13.73 -28.84
C ALA A 329 -8.37 14.68 -29.49
N LYS A 330 -8.77 14.38 -30.73
CA LYS A 330 -9.83 15.13 -31.43
C LYS A 330 -11.17 15.09 -30.68
N ASN A 331 -11.48 13.95 -30.06
CA ASN A 331 -12.69 13.71 -29.29
C ASN A 331 -12.30 13.20 -27.89
N PRO A 332 -11.93 14.08 -26.95
CA PRO A 332 -11.63 13.67 -25.58
C PRO A 332 -12.91 13.18 -24.88
N LEU A 333 -12.73 12.38 -23.84
CA LEU A 333 -13.84 11.83 -23.08
C LEU A 333 -14.52 12.90 -22.22
N GLY A 334 -15.81 12.70 -21.93
CA GLY A 334 -16.52 13.49 -20.94
C GLY A 334 -16.09 13.13 -19.51
N GLN A 335 -16.29 14.05 -18.57
CA GLN A 335 -15.96 13.87 -17.15
C GLN A 335 -16.59 12.62 -16.54
N ASP A 336 -17.87 12.36 -16.80
CA ASP A 336 -18.59 11.22 -16.21
C ASP A 336 -17.98 9.88 -16.65
N GLU A 337 -17.55 9.78 -17.91
CA GLU A 337 -16.93 8.57 -18.43
C GLU A 337 -15.53 8.34 -17.82
N MET A 338 -14.76 9.41 -17.55
CA MET A 338 -13.49 9.28 -16.82
C MET A 338 -13.70 8.84 -15.37
N ILE A 339 -14.66 9.43 -14.67
CA ILE A 339 -15.04 9.07 -13.29
C ILE A 339 -15.43 7.60 -13.23
N GLU A 340 -16.26 7.17 -14.17
CA GLU A 340 -16.74 5.79 -14.25
C GLU A 340 -15.60 4.80 -14.48
N ARG A 341 -14.70 5.07 -15.44
CA ARG A 341 -13.49 4.24 -15.65
C ARG A 341 -12.65 4.10 -14.38
N ILE A 342 -12.40 5.21 -13.69
CA ILE A 342 -11.63 5.27 -12.44
C ILE A 342 -12.27 4.43 -11.33
N LEU A 343 -13.59 4.46 -11.19
CA LEU A 343 -14.29 3.68 -10.16
C LEU A 343 -14.37 2.19 -10.52
N PHE A 344 -14.74 1.88 -11.77
CA PHE A 344 -14.94 0.51 -12.22
C PHE A 344 -13.64 -0.29 -12.23
N ILE A 345 -12.52 0.29 -12.66
CA ILE A 345 -11.26 -0.46 -12.75
C ILE A 345 -10.79 -0.97 -11.39
N GLN A 346 -10.95 -0.15 -10.34
CA GLN A 346 -10.61 -0.52 -8.97
C GLN A 346 -11.55 -1.60 -8.44
N ALA A 347 -12.86 -1.43 -8.62
CA ALA A 347 -13.86 -2.39 -8.13
C ALA A 347 -13.74 -3.75 -8.83
N ILE A 348 -13.49 -3.76 -10.14
CA ILE A 348 -13.25 -4.99 -10.91
C ILE A 348 -12.01 -5.71 -10.38
N GLU A 349 -10.92 -4.99 -10.10
CA GLU A 349 -9.71 -5.60 -9.55
C GLU A 349 -9.91 -6.12 -8.12
N THR A 350 -10.71 -5.43 -7.29
CA THR A 350 -11.12 -5.96 -5.98
C THR A 350 -11.87 -7.28 -6.13
N ILE A 351 -12.80 -7.40 -7.09
CA ILE A 351 -13.52 -8.66 -7.34
C ILE A 351 -12.53 -9.76 -7.75
N ARG A 352 -11.52 -9.46 -8.59
CA ARG A 352 -10.46 -10.43 -8.92
C ARG A 352 -9.68 -10.85 -7.68
N ALA A 353 -9.26 -9.90 -6.86
CA ALA A 353 -8.55 -10.19 -5.62
C ALA A 353 -9.40 -11.04 -4.65
N TYR A 354 -10.71 -10.83 -4.61
CA TYR A 354 -11.64 -11.64 -3.80
C TYR A 354 -11.84 -13.05 -4.39
N GLU A 355 -12.06 -13.16 -5.71
CA GLU A 355 -12.18 -14.43 -6.45
C GLU A 355 -10.92 -15.31 -6.33
N GLU A 356 -9.74 -14.69 -6.39
CA GLU A 356 -8.44 -15.34 -6.25
C GLU A 356 -8.07 -15.64 -4.79
N ASN A 357 -8.95 -15.33 -3.83
CA ASN A 357 -8.73 -15.45 -2.38
C ASN A 357 -7.52 -14.64 -1.87
N VAL A 358 -7.14 -13.54 -2.54
CA VAL A 358 -6.14 -12.61 -2.01
C VAL A 358 -6.70 -11.85 -0.82
N VAL A 359 -7.89 -11.28 -0.94
CA VAL A 359 -8.67 -10.77 0.20
C VAL A 359 -9.85 -11.69 0.42
N THR A 360 -10.09 -12.13 1.66
CA THR A 360 -11.04 -13.22 1.94
C THR A 360 -12.30 -12.76 2.66
N SER A 361 -12.38 -11.49 3.07
CA SER A 361 -13.56 -10.92 3.70
C SER A 361 -13.99 -9.62 3.01
N VAL A 362 -15.31 -9.41 2.97
CA VAL A 362 -15.91 -8.18 2.40
C VAL A 362 -15.57 -6.97 3.25
N ALA A 363 -15.50 -7.14 4.58
CA ALA A 363 -15.07 -6.10 5.50
C ALA A 363 -13.63 -5.65 5.21
N ASP A 364 -12.67 -6.58 5.10
CA ASP A 364 -11.27 -6.23 4.79
C ASP A 364 -11.15 -5.54 3.43
N ALA A 365 -11.91 -6.01 2.43
CA ALA A 365 -11.90 -5.39 1.10
C ALA A 365 -12.39 -3.93 1.16
N ASN A 366 -13.56 -3.69 1.75
CA ASN A 366 -14.14 -2.35 1.82
C ASN A 366 -13.32 -1.40 2.71
N ILE A 367 -13.02 -1.82 3.95
CA ILE A 367 -12.23 -1.02 4.91
C ILE A 367 -10.81 -0.79 4.38
N GLY A 368 -10.18 -1.82 3.81
CA GLY A 368 -8.89 -1.71 3.15
C GLY A 368 -8.88 -0.69 2.01
N SER A 369 -9.93 -0.66 1.18
CA SER A 369 -10.02 0.33 0.10
C SER A 369 -10.12 1.77 0.58
N ILE A 370 -10.85 2.01 1.67
CA ILE A 370 -11.07 3.34 2.21
C ILE A 370 -9.83 3.83 2.96
N PHE A 371 -9.31 3.03 3.89
CA PHE A 371 -8.21 3.46 4.76
C PHE A 371 -6.81 3.21 4.17
N GLY A 372 -6.70 2.36 3.14
CA GLY A 372 -5.45 2.08 2.45
C GLY A 372 -5.10 3.15 1.43
N TRP A 373 -5.98 3.36 0.44
CA TRP A 373 -5.71 4.29 -0.66
C TRP A 373 -6.77 5.37 -0.88
N GLY A 374 -7.75 5.47 0.01
CA GLY A 374 -8.71 6.58 0.01
C GLY A 374 -9.85 6.43 -0.99
N PHE A 375 -10.31 5.20 -1.27
CA PHE A 375 -11.55 5.01 -2.00
C PHE A 375 -12.71 5.72 -1.28
N ASP A 376 -13.63 6.31 -2.04
CA ASP A 376 -14.68 7.19 -1.48
C ASP A 376 -15.54 6.45 -0.45
N SER A 377 -15.44 6.88 0.81
CA SER A 377 -16.19 6.31 1.93
C SER A 377 -17.72 6.45 1.76
N ASN A 378 -18.21 7.42 0.98
CA ASN A 378 -19.64 7.55 0.70
C ASN A 378 -20.16 6.41 -0.20
N LYS A 379 -19.27 5.74 -0.93
CA LYS A 379 -19.60 4.57 -1.76
C LYS A 379 -19.53 3.25 -0.97
N GLY A 380 -19.08 3.27 0.28
CA GLY A 380 -19.03 2.11 1.16
C GLY A 380 -17.82 1.19 0.98
N GLY A 381 -16.84 1.58 0.15
CA GLY A 381 -15.74 0.72 -0.26
C GLY A 381 -16.00 0.05 -1.61
N THR A 382 -15.00 -0.67 -2.13
CA THR A 382 -15.03 -1.16 -3.52
C THR A 382 -16.09 -2.24 -3.79
N LEU A 383 -16.31 -3.21 -2.89
CA LEU A 383 -17.35 -4.22 -3.06
C LEU A 383 -18.75 -3.67 -2.76
N GLN A 384 -18.86 -2.80 -1.74
CA GLN A 384 -20.14 -2.14 -1.47
C GLN A 384 -20.56 -1.20 -2.61
N PHE A 385 -19.61 -0.58 -3.30
CA PHE A 385 -19.89 0.20 -4.52
C PHE A 385 -20.56 -0.67 -5.59
N VAL A 386 -20.11 -1.92 -5.77
CA VAL A 386 -20.73 -2.87 -6.71
C VAL A 386 -22.16 -3.20 -6.29
N ASN A 387 -22.37 -3.49 -5.00
CA ASN A 387 -23.71 -3.75 -4.46
C ASN A 387 -24.65 -2.54 -4.68
N ASN A 388 -24.17 -1.32 -4.39
CA ASN A 388 -24.94 -0.09 -4.55
C ASN A 388 -25.23 0.26 -6.02
N TYR A 389 -24.33 -0.10 -6.95
CA TYR A 389 -24.55 0.06 -8.39
C TYR A 389 -25.59 -0.94 -8.92
N GLY A 390 -25.70 -2.09 -8.26
CA GLY A 390 -26.51 -3.22 -8.69
C GLY A 390 -25.68 -4.21 -9.49
N ILE A 391 -25.56 -5.45 -9.00
CA ILE A 391 -24.63 -6.47 -9.52
C ILE A 391 -24.79 -6.72 -11.03
N GLN A 392 -26.02 -6.75 -11.55
CA GLN A 392 -26.31 -7.02 -12.96
C GLN A 392 -25.98 -5.83 -13.86
N GLU A 393 -26.30 -4.60 -13.42
CA GLU A 393 -25.95 -3.39 -14.17
C GLU A 393 -24.44 -3.15 -14.12
N PHE A 394 -23.77 -3.48 -13.01
CA PHE A 394 -22.32 -3.40 -12.88
C PHE A 394 -21.61 -4.38 -13.84
N GLU A 395 -22.08 -5.62 -13.93
CA GLU A 395 -21.57 -6.59 -14.91
C GLU A 395 -21.75 -6.08 -16.34
N LYS A 396 -22.98 -5.71 -16.71
CA LYS A 396 -23.31 -5.18 -18.05
C LYS A 396 -22.43 -3.99 -18.40
N LYS A 397 -22.20 -3.09 -17.44
CA LYS A 397 -21.37 -1.92 -17.64
C LYS A 397 -19.89 -2.28 -17.79
N SER A 398 -19.39 -3.23 -17.01
CA SER A 398 -18.02 -3.76 -17.14
C SER A 398 -17.79 -4.36 -18.53
N ILE A 399 -18.75 -5.09 -19.10
CA ILE A 399 -18.69 -5.60 -20.49
C ILE A 399 -18.61 -4.47 -21.52
N GLN A 400 -19.37 -3.38 -21.32
CA GLN A 400 -19.30 -2.22 -22.22
C GLN A 400 -17.92 -1.54 -22.16
N LEU A 401 -17.36 -1.39 -20.96
CA LEU A 401 -16.03 -0.85 -20.76
C LEU A 401 -14.95 -1.77 -21.33
N GLU A 402 -15.06 -3.09 -21.17
CA GLU A 402 -14.17 -4.07 -21.79
C GLU A 402 -14.16 -3.91 -23.32
N LYS A 403 -15.34 -3.80 -23.94
CA LYS A 403 -15.46 -3.64 -25.40
C LYS A 403 -14.81 -2.34 -25.90
N LYS A 404 -14.90 -1.25 -25.13
CA LYS A 404 -14.40 0.07 -25.53
C LYS A 404 -12.93 0.29 -25.19
N TYR A 405 -12.47 -0.26 -24.07
CA TYR A 405 -11.18 0.07 -23.48
C TYR A 405 -10.26 -1.15 -23.31
N GLY A 406 -10.74 -2.36 -23.49
CA GLY A 406 -9.95 -3.59 -23.47
C GLY A 406 -10.05 -4.39 -22.18
N GLU A 407 -9.30 -5.50 -22.14
CA GLU A 407 -9.48 -6.60 -21.19
C GLU A 407 -9.32 -6.24 -19.71
N ARG A 408 -8.67 -5.12 -19.38
CA ARG A 408 -8.54 -4.67 -17.98
C ARG A 408 -9.90 -4.44 -17.30
N PHE A 409 -10.94 -4.13 -18.07
CA PHE A 409 -12.33 -4.00 -17.61
C PHE A 409 -13.16 -5.29 -17.74
N LYS A 410 -12.56 -6.41 -18.16
CA LYS A 410 -13.25 -7.69 -18.30
C LYS A 410 -13.86 -8.12 -16.96
N PRO A 411 -15.17 -8.37 -16.88
CA PRO A 411 -15.82 -8.82 -15.65
C PRO A 411 -15.25 -10.19 -15.21
N PRO A 412 -14.84 -10.34 -13.93
CA PRO A 412 -14.36 -11.61 -13.39
C PRO A 412 -15.45 -12.69 -13.39
N LYS A 413 -15.06 -13.96 -13.26
CA LYS A 413 -16.00 -15.09 -13.37
C LYS A 413 -17.08 -15.03 -12.28
N MET A 414 -16.67 -14.73 -11.05
CA MET A 414 -17.49 -14.58 -9.86
C MET A 414 -18.57 -13.50 -10.05
N LEU A 415 -18.21 -12.36 -10.65
CA LEU A 415 -19.20 -11.31 -10.95
C LEU A 415 -20.33 -11.83 -11.85
N LYS A 416 -20.00 -12.62 -12.88
CA LYS A 416 -21.00 -13.22 -13.78
C LYS A 416 -21.87 -14.24 -13.04
N GLU A 417 -21.26 -15.07 -12.21
CA GLU A 417 -21.96 -16.08 -11.41
C GLU A 417 -22.94 -15.42 -10.43
N MET A 418 -22.48 -14.43 -9.65
CA MET A 418 -23.31 -13.67 -8.72
C MET A 418 -24.41 -12.90 -9.44
N SER A 419 -24.12 -12.28 -10.58
CA SER A 419 -25.11 -11.57 -11.41
C SER A 419 -26.22 -12.49 -11.90
N SER A 420 -25.89 -13.72 -12.31
CA SER A 420 -26.89 -14.72 -12.73
C SER A 420 -27.83 -15.14 -11.59
N LYS A 421 -27.33 -15.12 -10.35
CA LYS A 421 -28.06 -15.49 -9.14
C LYS A 421 -28.67 -14.29 -8.39
N LYS A 422 -28.35 -13.06 -8.81
CA LYS A 422 -28.69 -11.80 -8.11
C LYS A 422 -28.15 -11.75 -6.68
N GLU A 423 -26.96 -12.30 -6.48
CA GLU A 423 -26.24 -12.26 -5.21
C GLU A 423 -25.49 -10.94 -5.04
N MET A 424 -25.36 -10.50 -3.80
CA MET A 424 -24.54 -9.36 -3.40
C MET A 424 -23.28 -9.87 -2.68
N PHE A 425 -22.23 -9.05 -2.66
CA PHE A 425 -21.05 -9.31 -1.83
C PHE A 425 -21.41 -9.17 -0.36
#